data_AF-A0A370EQ45-F1
#
_entry.id   AF-A0A370EQ45-F1
#
_cell.length_a   1.000
_cell.length_b   1.000
_cell.length_c   1.000
_cell.angle_alpha   90.00
_cell.angle_beta   90.00
_cell.angle_gamma   90.00
#
_symmetry.space_group_name_H-M   'P 1'
#
loop_
_entity.id
_entity.type
_entity.pdbx_description
1 polymer ?
#
loop_
_entity_poly.entity_id
_entity_poly.type
_entity_poly.pdbx_seq_one_letter_code
_entity_poly.pdbx_strand_id
1 'polypeptide(L)'
;MTKLRLIILVLITSCSSNKIDITGNYKSTASTIDSFFNNYPTGSTIKINIDKSFEREDCAQITKGHWRVKGDSLYLYCDEIRFIIDSLNNNPKYKKGTICGTKPDVFYIDKNVLKRTQINKDGSKLKDYLKKQ
;
A
#
# COMPACT_ATOMS: atom_id res chain seq x y z
N MET A 1 -7.69 42.53 -40.75
CA MET A 1 -8.25 41.31 -40.13
C MET A 1 -7.11 40.53 -39.48
N THR A 2 -6.72 40.88 -38.27
CA THR A 2 -5.48 40.38 -37.63
C THR A 2 -5.69 40.19 -36.13
N LYS A 3 -6.66 39.35 -35.73
CA LYS A 3 -6.88 39.04 -34.30
C LYS A 3 -7.33 37.60 -34.02
N LEU A 4 -7.09 36.65 -34.93
CA LEU A 4 -7.63 35.28 -34.80
C LEU A 4 -6.59 34.16 -34.97
N ARG A 5 -5.32 34.40 -34.61
CA ARG A 5 -4.29 33.33 -34.62
C ARG A 5 -3.54 33.12 -33.30
N LEU A 6 -3.77 33.93 -32.27
CA LEU A 6 -3.00 33.87 -31.03
C LEU A 6 -3.64 33.04 -29.90
N ILE A 7 -4.86 32.53 -30.08
CA ILE A 7 -5.61 31.85 -28.99
C ILE A 7 -5.34 30.33 -28.97
N ILE A 8 -4.85 29.75 -30.07
CA ILE A 8 -4.68 28.28 -30.19
C ILE A 8 -3.40 27.78 -29.47
N LEU A 9 -2.43 28.66 -29.18
CA LEU A 9 -1.15 28.25 -28.59
C LEU A 9 -1.16 28.07 -27.06
N VAL A 10 -2.25 28.43 -26.36
CA VAL A 10 -2.31 28.45 -24.88
C VAL A 10 -2.90 27.17 -24.27
N LEU A 11 -3.43 26.24 -25.09
CA LEU A 11 -4.12 25.04 -24.59
C LEU A 11 -3.21 23.81 -24.35
N ILE A 12 -1.91 23.88 -24.69
CA ILE A 12 -0.98 22.73 -24.59
C ILE A 12 -0.14 22.72 -23.31
N THR A 13 -0.21 23.73 -22.44
CA THR A 13 0.72 23.86 -21.30
C THR A 13 0.20 23.36 -19.95
N SER A 14 -1.04 22.87 -19.85
CA SER A 14 -1.65 22.55 -18.55
C SER A 14 -1.80 21.05 -18.26
N CYS A 15 -0.97 20.20 -18.85
CA CYS A 15 -0.83 18.81 -18.41
C CYS A 15 0.25 18.72 -17.32
N SER A 16 0.02 19.38 -16.17
CA SER A 16 0.80 19.08 -14.97
C SER A 16 0.31 17.74 -14.45
N SER A 17 0.92 16.64 -14.91
CA SER A 17 0.76 15.36 -14.26
C SER A 17 1.40 15.48 -12.88
N ASN A 18 0.60 15.87 -11.89
CA ASN A 18 1.04 15.91 -10.50
C ASN A 18 1.53 14.50 -10.16
N LYS A 19 2.84 14.33 -10.12
CA LYS A 19 3.46 13.04 -9.85
C LYS A 19 3.21 12.76 -8.38
N ILE A 20 2.32 11.81 -8.09
CA ILE A 20 1.96 11.46 -6.72
C ILE A 20 3.21 10.86 -6.06
N ASP A 21 3.77 11.56 -5.06
CA ASP A 21 4.87 11.03 -4.26
C ASP A 21 4.34 10.08 -3.17
N ILE A 22 4.31 8.81 -3.52
CA ILE A 22 3.85 7.73 -2.65
C ILE A 22 4.97 7.14 -1.78
N THR A 23 6.22 7.61 -1.91
CA THR A 23 7.36 7.03 -1.18
C THR A 23 7.34 7.49 0.28
N GLY A 24 7.66 6.61 1.22
CA GLY A 24 7.67 6.92 2.65
C GLY A 24 7.11 5.81 3.53
N ASN A 25 6.93 6.12 4.81
CA ASN A 25 6.40 5.20 5.80
C ASN A 25 4.92 5.49 6.06
N TYR A 26 4.09 4.46 6.03
CA TYR A 26 2.67 4.51 6.29
C TYR A 26 2.35 3.62 7.47
N LYS A 27 1.44 4.07 8.34
CA LYS A 27 0.99 3.31 9.51
C LYS A 27 -0.52 3.34 9.61
N SER A 28 -1.12 2.22 10.01
CA SER A 28 -2.54 2.14 10.30
C SER A 28 -2.93 3.15 11.36
N THR A 29 -4.07 3.82 11.15
CA THR A 29 -4.68 4.60 12.22
C THR A 29 -5.02 3.68 13.37
N ALA A 30 -4.56 4.01 14.59
CA ALA A 30 -4.78 3.18 15.76
C ALA A 30 -6.29 2.91 15.95
N SER A 31 -6.66 1.65 16.13
CA SER A 31 -8.03 1.28 16.43
C SER A 31 -8.30 1.41 17.93
N THR A 32 -9.56 1.62 18.33
CA THR A 32 -9.94 1.61 19.76
C THR A 32 -9.64 0.28 20.46
N ILE A 33 -9.43 -0.79 19.68
CA ILE A 33 -9.03 -2.12 20.17
C ILE A 33 -7.53 -2.18 20.50
N ASP A 34 -6.72 -1.28 19.97
CA ASP A 34 -5.27 -1.27 20.20
C ASP A 34 -4.92 -1.05 21.69
N SER A 35 -5.79 -0.33 22.42
CA SER A 35 -5.66 -0.14 23.87
C SER A 35 -5.99 -1.39 24.69
N PHE A 36 -6.77 -2.33 24.14
CA PHE A 36 -7.10 -3.59 24.80
C PHE A 36 -5.97 -4.62 24.66
N PHE A 37 -5.23 -4.57 23.56
CA PHE A 37 -4.16 -5.51 23.27
C PHE A 37 -2.76 -4.94 23.51
N ASN A 38 -2.58 -4.02 24.48
CA ASN A 38 -1.36 -3.23 24.79
C ASN A 38 0.04 -3.88 24.59
N ASN A 39 0.16 -5.20 24.45
CA ASN A 39 1.39 -5.96 24.22
C ASN A 39 1.47 -6.71 22.87
N TYR A 40 0.45 -6.61 22.00
CA TYR A 40 0.44 -7.20 20.67
C TYR A 40 0.37 -6.09 19.61
N PRO A 41 1.19 -6.14 18.56
CA PRO A 41 1.14 -5.16 17.49
C PRO A 41 -0.22 -5.24 16.79
N THR A 42 -1.13 -4.36 17.17
CA THR A 42 -2.41 -4.14 16.50
C THR A 42 -2.20 -3.03 15.46
N GLY A 43 -2.22 -3.42 14.18
CA GLY A 43 -2.02 -2.48 13.08
C GLY A 43 -1.12 -3.05 11.99
N SER A 44 -0.96 -2.26 10.93
CA SER A 44 0.00 -2.57 9.88
C SER A 44 0.81 -1.34 9.51
N THR A 45 2.07 -1.58 9.14
CA THR A 45 2.96 -0.56 8.58
C THR A 45 3.33 -0.94 7.16
N ILE A 46 3.51 0.07 6.30
CA ILE A 46 4.03 -0.12 4.96
C ILE A 46 5.11 0.93 4.71
N LYS A 47 6.31 0.47 4.40
CA LYS A 47 7.40 1.30 3.88
C LYS A 47 7.45 1.16 2.36
N ILE A 48 7.26 2.26 1.65
CA ILE A 48 7.40 2.30 0.20
C ILE A 48 8.70 3.00 -0.19
N ASN A 49 9.62 2.25 -0.80
CA ASN A 49 10.97 2.73 -1.13
C ASN A 49 11.04 3.33 -2.55
N ILE A 50 11.99 4.24 -2.76
CA ILE A 50 12.24 4.93 -4.04
C ILE A 50 12.67 3.93 -5.14
N ASP A 51 13.34 2.84 -4.76
CA ASP A 51 13.84 1.79 -5.65
C ASP A 51 12.75 0.82 -6.17
N LYS A 52 11.48 1.13 -5.94
CA LYS A 52 10.30 0.30 -6.26
C LYS A 52 10.11 -0.93 -5.39
N SER A 53 10.88 -1.08 -4.30
CA SER A 53 10.62 -2.10 -3.29
C SER A 53 9.65 -1.61 -2.20
N PHE A 54 9.00 -2.54 -1.50
CA PHE A 54 8.27 -2.25 -0.28
C PHE A 54 8.53 -3.29 0.79
N GLU A 55 8.29 -2.89 2.04
CA GLU A 55 8.20 -3.78 3.20
C GLU A 55 6.92 -3.44 3.95
N ARG A 56 6.08 -4.45 4.20
CA ARG A 56 4.87 -4.34 5.01
C ARG A 56 4.98 -5.26 6.21
N GLU A 57 4.59 -4.76 7.37
CA GLU A 57 4.48 -5.55 8.59
C GLU A 57 3.05 -5.45 9.12
N ASP A 58 2.46 -6.59 9.46
CA ASP A 58 1.22 -6.68 10.23
C ASP A 58 1.44 -7.50 11.51
N CYS A 59 0.37 -7.87 12.21
CA CYS A 59 0.49 -8.56 13.50
C CYS A 59 1.14 -9.95 13.43
N ALA A 60 1.21 -10.57 12.26
CA ALA A 60 1.67 -11.95 12.11
C ALA A 60 2.82 -12.10 11.11
N GLN A 61 2.91 -11.19 10.14
CA GLN A 61 3.75 -11.37 8.96
C GLN A 61 4.48 -10.10 8.56
N ILE A 62 5.62 -10.32 7.93
CA ILE A 62 6.37 -9.31 7.18
C ILE A 62 6.34 -9.73 5.71
N THR A 63 5.75 -8.89 4.86
CA THR A 63 5.68 -9.05 3.42
C THR A 63 6.67 -8.11 2.74
N LYS A 64 7.47 -8.62 1.81
CA LYS A 64 8.36 -7.83 0.96
C LYS A 64 8.03 -8.05 -0.51
N GLY A 65 8.30 -7.04 -1.31
CA GLY A 65 8.27 -7.19 -2.75
C GLY A 65 8.40 -5.86 -3.47
N HIS A 66 7.68 -5.70 -4.57
CA HIS A 66 7.77 -4.53 -5.43
C HIS A 66 6.42 -3.86 -5.65
N TRP A 67 6.44 -2.59 -6.03
CA TRP A 67 5.21 -1.81 -6.21
C TRP A 67 5.14 -1.09 -7.55
N ARG A 68 3.90 -0.79 -7.97
CA ARG A 68 3.59 0.03 -9.16
C ARG A 68 2.38 0.91 -8.89
N VAL A 69 2.36 2.10 -9.47
CA VAL A 69 1.20 3.01 -9.46
C VAL A 69 0.55 3.01 -10.83
N LYS A 70 -0.78 2.92 -10.88
CA LYS A 70 -1.59 3.10 -12.10
C LYS A 70 -2.83 3.93 -11.75
N GLY A 71 -2.90 5.15 -12.27
CA GLY A 71 -3.90 6.14 -11.84
C GLY A 71 -3.79 6.40 -10.34
N ASP A 72 -4.91 6.37 -9.64
CA ASP A 72 -4.98 6.59 -8.19
C ASP A 72 -4.83 5.30 -7.38
N SER A 73 -4.22 4.26 -7.97
CA SER A 73 -4.08 2.95 -7.33
C SER A 73 -2.61 2.52 -7.22
N LEU A 74 -2.23 2.12 -6.02
CA LEU A 74 -0.97 1.47 -5.67
C LEU A 74 -1.17 -0.04 -5.66
N TYR A 75 -0.33 -0.75 -6.42
CA TYR A 75 -0.32 -2.20 -6.53
C TYR A 75 0.96 -2.72 -5.87
N LEU A 76 0.81 -3.57 -4.85
CA LEU A 76 1.90 -4.23 -4.14
C LEU A 76 1.98 -5.70 -4.58
N TYR A 77 3.08 -6.06 -5.21
CA TYR A 77 3.36 -7.41 -5.68
C TYR A 77 4.28 -8.10 -4.68
N CYS A 78 3.79 -9.17 -4.08
CA CYS A 78 4.52 -9.93 -3.08
C CYS A 78 5.61 -10.77 -3.75
N ASP A 79 6.83 -10.67 -3.23
CA ASP A 79 7.95 -11.55 -3.60
C ASP A 79 8.30 -12.50 -2.44
N GLU A 80 8.10 -12.07 -1.19
CA GLU A 80 8.41 -12.86 0.02
C GLU A 80 7.43 -12.56 1.16
N ILE A 81 7.08 -13.59 1.95
CA ILE A 81 6.38 -13.45 3.24
C ILE A 81 7.15 -14.20 4.32
N ARG A 82 7.46 -13.58 5.45
CA ARG A 82 7.96 -14.27 6.65
C ARG A 82 6.99 -14.09 7.81
N PHE A 83 6.89 -15.09 8.67
CA PHE A 83 6.13 -14.94 9.92
C PHE A 83 7.00 -14.24 10.96
N ILE A 84 6.37 -13.42 11.81
CA ILE A 84 7.05 -12.81 12.97
C ILE A 84 7.37 -13.89 14.02
N ILE A 85 6.55 -14.94 14.11
CA ILE A 85 6.78 -16.08 15.00
C ILE A 85 7.73 -17.08 14.33
N ASP A 86 8.94 -17.19 14.86
CA ASP A 86 10.03 -18.03 14.31
C ASP A 86 9.68 -19.51 14.16
N SER A 87 8.84 -20.06 15.04
CA SER A 87 8.45 -21.48 14.97
C SER A 87 7.73 -21.82 13.67
N LEU A 88 6.97 -20.87 13.10
CA LEU A 88 6.27 -21.05 11.83
C LEU A 88 7.24 -21.02 10.65
N ASN A 89 8.30 -20.21 10.72
CA ASN A 89 9.33 -20.14 9.67
C ASN A 89 10.14 -21.44 9.54
N ASN A 90 10.17 -22.32 10.54
CA ASN A 90 10.89 -23.59 10.46
C ASN A 90 10.09 -24.71 9.79
N ASN A 91 8.78 -24.56 9.65
CA ASN A 91 7.93 -25.54 8.99
C ASN A 91 8.20 -25.54 7.48
N PRO A 92 8.55 -26.68 6.84
CA PRO A 92 8.85 -26.75 5.40
C PRO A 92 7.81 -26.11 4.48
N LYS A 93 6.54 -26.10 4.88
CA LYS A 93 5.44 -25.43 4.17
C LYS A 93 5.61 -23.90 4.08
N TYR A 94 6.33 -23.32 5.04
CA TYR A 94 6.50 -21.88 5.24
C TYR A 94 7.98 -21.45 5.23
N LYS A 95 8.92 -22.41 5.17
CA LYS A 95 10.39 -22.27 5.34
C LYS A 95 11.12 -21.44 4.29
N LYS A 96 10.40 -20.93 3.29
CA LYS A 96 10.97 -20.14 2.18
C LYS A 96 10.19 -18.88 1.84
N GLY A 97 9.26 -18.46 2.70
CA GLY A 97 8.43 -17.29 2.41
C GLY A 97 7.68 -17.30 1.09
N THR A 98 7.45 -18.48 0.53
CA THR A 98 6.72 -18.77 -0.70
C THR A 98 5.21 -18.87 -0.42
N ILE A 99 4.60 -17.79 0.08
CA ILE A 99 3.15 -17.70 0.30
C ILE A 99 2.58 -16.43 -0.35
N CYS A 100 3.26 -15.93 -1.39
CA CYS A 100 2.71 -14.85 -2.18
C CYS A 100 1.56 -15.37 -3.05
N GLY A 101 0.41 -14.71 -2.98
CA GLY A 101 -0.67 -14.91 -3.94
C GLY A 101 -0.28 -14.41 -5.33
N THR A 102 -1.00 -14.83 -6.36
CA THR A 102 -0.76 -14.38 -7.74
C THR A 102 -1.32 -12.98 -8.03
N LYS A 103 -2.12 -12.42 -7.12
CA LYS A 103 -2.77 -11.12 -7.27
C LYS A 103 -2.08 -10.10 -6.37
N PRO A 104 -1.82 -8.86 -6.86
CA PRO A 104 -1.28 -7.81 -6.04
C PRO A 104 -2.32 -7.33 -5.01
N ASP A 105 -1.82 -6.85 -3.88
CA ASP A 105 -2.63 -6.05 -2.95
C ASP A 105 -2.80 -4.64 -3.52
N VAL A 106 -4.04 -4.16 -3.54
CA VAL A 106 -4.39 -2.88 -4.16
C VAL A 106 -4.86 -1.89 -3.11
N PHE A 107 -4.24 -0.71 -3.11
CA PHE A 107 -4.64 0.44 -2.30
C PHE A 107 -5.01 1.61 -3.20
N TYR A 108 -6.09 2.31 -2.85
CA TYR A 108 -6.40 3.61 -3.42
C TYR A 108 -5.58 4.69 -2.72
N ILE A 109 -4.99 5.59 -3.50
CA ILE A 109 -4.16 6.68 -3.01
C ILE A 109 -5.02 7.93 -2.88
N ASP A 110 -5.15 8.45 -1.67
CA ASP A 110 -5.80 9.73 -1.40
C ASP A 110 -4.87 10.62 -0.59
N LYS A 111 -4.17 11.52 -1.28
CA LYS A 111 -3.14 12.41 -0.71
C LYS A 111 -2.08 11.57 0.04
N ASN A 112 -2.05 11.69 1.37
CA ASN A 112 -1.12 11.01 2.25
C ASN A 112 -1.72 9.76 2.92
N VAL A 113 -2.81 9.21 2.35
CA VAL A 113 -3.52 8.05 2.89
C VAL A 113 -3.64 6.96 1.84
N LEU A 114 -3.27 5.73 2.21
CA LEU A 114 -3.56 4.52 1.44
C LEU A 114 -4.84 3.90 2.00
N LYS A 115 -5.82 3.67 1.12
CA LYS A 115 -7.14 3.15 1.48
C LYS A 115 -7.36 1.79 0.83
N ARG A 116 -7.85 0.83 1.59
CA ARG A 116 -8.25 -0.49 1.07
C ARG A 116 -9.58 -0.90 1.66
N THR A 117 -10.42 -1.55 0.86
CA THR A 117 -11.64 -2.20 1.35
C THR A 117 -11.54 -3.68 1.03
N GLN A 118 -11.52 -4.52 2.05
CA GLN A 118 -11.59 -5.97 1.94
C GLN A 118 -13.03 -6.42 2.18
N ILE A 119 -13.45 -7.47 1.47
CA ILE A 119 -14.74 -8.13 1.69
C ILE A 119 -14.43 -9.46 2.36
N ASN A 120 -14.93 -9.65 3.58
CA ASN A 120 -14.81 -10.88 4.33
C ASN A 120 -15.71 -11.98 3.72
N LYS A 121 -15.49 -13.24 4.13
CA LYS A 121 -16.29 -14.39 3.65
C LYS A 121 -17.79 -14.26 3.96
N ASP A 122 -18.13 -13.55 5.02
CA ASP A 122 -19.50 -13.25 5.44
C ASP A 122 -20.12 -12.05 4.70
N GLY A 123 -19.39 -11.44 3.76
CA GLY A 123 -19.81 -10.25 3.02
C GLY A 123 -19.59 -8.93 3.75
N SER A 124 -19.11 -8.95 5.00
CA SER A 124 -18.78 -7.73 5.73
C SER A 124 -17.59 -7.01 5.09
N LYS A 125 -17.58 -5.67 5.15
CA LYS A 125 -16.53 -4.84 4.57
C LYS A 125 -15.57 -4.37 5.66
N LEU A 126 -14.31 -4.75 5.55
CA LEU A 126 -13.23 -4.21 6.37
C LEU A 126 -12.55 -3.07 5.62
N LYS A 127 -12.53 -1.88 6.21
CA LYS A 127 -11.82 -0.72 5.64
C LYS A 127 -10.51 -0.52 6.38
N ASP A 128 -9.44 -0.37 5.61
CA ASP A 128 -8.08 -0.18 6.10
C ASP A 128 -7.54 1.15 5.59
N TYR A 129 -6.94 1.92 6.50
CA TYR A 129 -6.45 3.27 6.27
C TYR A 129 -5.04 3.40 6.85
N LEU A 130 -4.07 3.61 5.96
CA LEU A 130 -2.67 3.82 6.34
C LEU A 130 -2.28 5.26 6.05
N LYS A 131 -1.84 5.99 7.08
CA LYS A 131 -1.44 7.40 6.95
C LYS A 131 0.08 7.52 6.88
N LYS A 132 0.55 8.29 5.90
CA LYS A 132 1.96 8.67 5.75
C LYS A 132 2.41 9.40 7.03
N GLN A 133 3.54 8.96 7.61
CA GLN A 133 4.16 9.55 8.80
C GLN A 133 5.06 10.72 8.42
#